data_AF-A0A5C0SEP4-F1
#
_entry.id   AF-A0A5C0SEP4-F1
#
_cell.length_a   1.000
_cell.length_b   1.000
_cell.length_c   1.000
_cell.angle_alpha   90.00
_cell.angle_beta   90.00
_cell.angle_gamma   90.00
#
_symmetry.space_group_name_H-M   'P 1'
#
loop_
_entity.id
_entity.type
_entity.pdbx_description
1 polymer ?
#
loop_
_entity_poly.entity_id
_entity_poly.type
_entity_poly.pdbx_seq_one_letter_code
_entity_poly.pdbx_strand_id
1 'polypeptide(L)'
;MINNIFVYGVIGKGIKGLSNKLDPIFVDIVNEISSLSWKALVTVLVIAGILWLFGNEFGAKKVARNGIYGFLLIQVAAMLL
;
A
#
# COMPACT_ATOMS: atom_id res chain seq x y z
N MET A 1 33.58 -8.90 30.58
CA MET A 1 32.44 -8.02 30.24
C MET A 1 32.56 -7.28 28.89
N ILE A 2 33.75 -7.16 28.29
CA ILE A 2 33.97 -6.36 27.06
C ILE A 2 33.43 -7.05 25.78
N ASN A 3 33.42 -8.39 25.73
CA ASN A 3 32.98 -9.13 24.54
C ASN A 3 31.48 -9.04 24.24
N ASN A 4 30.61 -8.85 25.24
CA ASN A 4 29.16 -8.76 24.98
C ASN A 4 28.78 -7.44 24.29
N ILE A 5 29.40 -6.31 24.67
CA ILE A 5 29.07 -4.99 24.11
C ILE A 5 29.43 -4.91 22.61
N PHE A 6 30.50 -5.57 22.19
CA PHE A 6 30.94 -5.58 20.79
C PHE A 6 29.99 -6.38 19.90
N VAL A 7 29.47 -7.52 20.38
CA VAL A 7 28.52 -8.36 19.63
C VAL A 7 27.19 -7.62 19.42
N TYR A 8 26.64 -6.96 20.45
CA TYR A 8 25.42 -6.16 20.29
C TYR A 8 25.62 -4.92 19.39
N GLY A 9 26.81 -4.30 19.41
CA GLY A 9 27.15 -3.18 18.53
C GLY A 9 27.29 -3.57 17.04
N VAL A 10 27.80 -4.77 16.76
CA VAL A 10 27.90 -5.31 15.39
C VAL A 10 26.54 -5.76 14.86
N ILE A 11 25.72 -6.41 15.70
CA ILE A 11 24.35 -6.80 15.35
C ILE A 11 23.49 -5.55 15.07
N GLY A 12 23.58 -4.52 15.91
CA GLY A 12 22.85 -3.25 15.70
C GLY A 12 23.26 -2.50 14.43
N LYS A 13 24.53 -2.58 14.01
CA LYS A 13 25.00 -2.03 12.73
C LYS A 13 24.59 -2.88 11.53
N GLY A 14 24.57 -4.21 11.67
CA GLY A 14 24.11 -5.13 10.63
C GLY A 14 22.62 -4.99 10.33
N ILE A 15 21.78 -4.87 11.37
CA ILE A 15 20.34 -4.64 11.22
C ILE A 15 20.05 -3.27 10.62
N LYS A 16 20.75 -2.21 11.07
CA LYS A 16 20.65 -0.87 10.45
C LYS A 16 21.10 -0.88 8.98
N GLY A 17 22.17 -1.61 8.64
CA GLY A 17 22.65 -1.74 7.27
C GLY A 17 21.70 -2.53 6.37
N LEU A 18 20.95 -3.48 6.92
CA LEU A 18 19.91 -4.24 6.21
C LEU A 18 18.63 -3.41 6.03
N SER A 19 18.19 -2.69 7.07
CA SER A 19 17.08 -1.72 7.00
C SER A 19 17.33 -0.68 5.91
N ASN A 20 18.51 -0.04 5.92
CA ASN A 20 18.88 0.98 4.93
C ASN A 20 18.87 0.49 3.47
N LYS A 21 18.91 -0.84 3.24
CA LYS A 21 18.80 -1.44 1.90
C LYS A 21 17.40 -1.91 1.56
N LEU A 22 16.60 -2.28 2.57
CA LEU A 22 15.24 -2.73 2.42
C LEU A 22 14.25 -1.57 2.33
N ASP A 23 14.49 -0.48 3.08
CA ASP A 23 13.67 0.73 3.10
C ASP A 23 13.42 1.30 1.68
N PRO A 24 14.43 1.49 0.80
CA PRO A 24 14.17 1.96 -0.57
C PRO A 24 13.34 0.97 -1.39
N ILE A 25 13.50 -0.34 -1.18
CA ILE A 25 12.71 -1.37 -1.86
C ILE A 25 11.24 -1.31 -1.43
N PHE A 26 10.98 -1.10 -0.13
CA PHE A 26 9.63 -0.94 0.38
C PHE A 26 8.96 0.34 -0.14
N VAL A 27 9.72 1.44 -0.21
CA VAL A 27 9.24 2.71 -0.78
C VAL A 27 8.88 2.53 -2.27
N ASP A 28 9.72 1.87 -3.06
CA ASP A 28 9.46 1.62 -4.48
C ASP A 28 8.21 0.76 -4.68
N ILE A 29 8.06 -0.32 -3.90
CA ILE A 29 6.87 -1.19 -3.95
C ILE A 29 5.59 -0.40 -3.62
N VAL A 30 5.61 0.43 -2.57
CA VAL A 30 4.40 1.18 -2.19
C VAL A 30 4.09 2.28 -3.20
N ASN A 31 5.09 2.91 -3.81
CA ASN A 31 4.90 3.86 -4.91
C ASN A 31 4.27 3.19 -6.14
N GLU A 32 4.73 2.00 -6.52
CA GLU A 32 4.14 1.23 -7.61
C GLU A 32 2.70 0.79 -7.31
N ILE A 33 2.44 0.30 -6.09
CA ILE A 33 1.10 -0.09 -5.64
C ILE A 33 0.17 1.13 -5.64
N SER A 34 0.64 2.30 -5.20
CA SER A 34 -0.12 3.55 -5.23
C SER A 34 -0.48 3.96 -6.66
N SER A 35 0.48 3.89 -7.60
CA SER A 35 0.23 4.16 -9.02
C SER A 35 -0.78 3.18 -9.62
N LEU A 36 -0.68 1.88 -9.27
CA LEU A 36 -1.63 0.86 -9.71
C LEU A 36 -3.03 1.09 -9.14
N SER A 37 -3.13 1.57 -7.89
CA SER A 37 -4.40 1.82 -7.21
C SER A 37 -5.29 2.82 -7.95
N TRP A 38 -4.70 3.78 -8.66
CA TRP A 38 -5.45 4.73 -9.49
C TRP A 38 -6.15 4.03 -10.66
N LYS A 39 -5.43 3.13 -11.35
CA LYS A 39 -6.01 2.34 -12.45
C LYS A 39 -7.12 1.42 -11.95
N ALA A 40 -6.91 0.81 -10.77
CA ALA A 40 -7.92 -0.01 -10.11
C ALA A 40 -9.17 0.78 -9.75
N LEU A 41 -9.02 2.00 -9.20
CA LEU A 41 -10.15 2.87 -8.85
C LEU A 41 -11.00 3.19 -10.09
N VAL A 42 -10.38 3.61 -11.19
CA VAL A 42 -11.09 3.92 -12.44
C VAL A 42 -11.88 2.69 -12.92
N THR A 43 -11.26 1.52 -12.88
CA THR A 43 -11.90 0.26 -13.29
C THR A 43 -13.11 -0.06 -12.43
N VAL A 44 -13.01 0.09 -11.11
CA VAL A 44 -14.11 -0.17 -10.17
C VAL A 44 -15.26 0.82 -10.35
N LEU A 45 -14.97 2.09 -10.63
CA LEU A 45 -16.00 3.08 -10.94
C LEU A 45 -16.75 2.76 -12.23
N VAL A 46 -16.04 2.28 -13.27
CA VAL A 46 -16.66 1.83 -14.52
C VAL A 46 -17.57 0.62 -14.25
N ILE A 47 -17.10 -0.38 -13.51
CA ILE A 47 -17.91 -1.55 -13.14
C ILE A 47 -19.15 -1.14 -12.34
N ALA A 48 -19.00 -0.23 -11.38
CA ALA A 48 -20.12 0.30 -10.61
C ALA A 48 -21.14 1.04 -11.50
N GLY A 49 -20.67 1.84 -12.47
CA GLY A 49 -21.53 2.51 -13.43
C GLY A 49 -22.30 1.52 -14.31
N ILE A 50 -21.63 0.46 -14.78
CA ILE A 50 -22.26 -0.62 -15.55
C ILE A 50 -23.35 -1.31 -14.72
N LEU A 51 -23.06 -1.68 -13.46
CA LEU A 51 -24.03 -2.29 -12.56
C LEU A 51 -25.25 -1.39 -12.34
N TRP A 52 -25.05 -0.08 -12.26
CA TRP A 52 -26.13 0.89 -12.11
C TRP A 52 -27.03 0.94 -13.37
N LEU A 53 -26.43 0.94 -14.57
CA LEU A 53 -27.17 0.91 -15.83
C LEU A 53 -27.99 -0.37 -16.02
N PHE A 54 -27.54 -1.50 -15.48
CA PHE A 54 -28.29 -2.76 -15.46
C PHE A 54 -29.35 -2.85 -14.35
N GLY A 55 -29.61 -1.75 -13.63
CA GLY A 55 -30.62 -1.69 -12.57
C GLY A 55 -30.18 -2.30 -11.23
N ASN A 56 -28.91 -2.71 -11.10
CA ASN A 56 -28.36 -3.22 -9.84
C ASN A 56 -27.78 -2.08 -9.00
N GLU A 57 -28.64 -1.22 -8.49
CA GLU A 57 -28.23 -0.05 -7.71
C GLU A 57 -27.50 -0.40 -6.42
N PHE A 58 -27.93 -1.47 -5.74
CA PHE A 58 -27.33 -1.91 -4.48
C PHE A 58 -25.89 -2.41 -4.70
N GLY A 59 -25.69 -3.23 -5.74
CA GLY A 59 -24.38 -3.70 -6.15
C GLY A 59 -23.47 -2.56 -6.57
N ALA A 60 -23.97 -1.63 -7.40
CA ALA A 60 -23.23 -0.46 -7.84
C ALA A 60 -22.71 0.39 -6.68
N LYS A 61 -23.59 0.75 -5.72
CA LYS A 61 -23.22 1.56 -4.55
C LYS A 61 -22.20 0.84 -3.66
N LYS A 62 -22.35 -0.48 -3.47
CA LYS A 62 -21.41 -1.30 -2.68
C LYS A 62 -20.03 -1.36 -3.33
N VAL A 63 -19.98 -1.63 -4.64
CA VAL A 63 -18.73 -1.73 -5.41
C VAL A 63 -18.01 -0.38 -5.45
N ALA A 64 -18.73 0.71 -5.73
CA ALA A 64 -18.16 2.06 -5.72
C ALA A 64 -17.59 2.44 -4.33
N ARG A 65 -18.36 2.20 -3.27
CA ARG A 65 -17.93 2.50 -1.89
C ARG A 65 -16.67 1.72 -1.52
N ASN A 66 -16.63 0.41 -1.80
CA ASN A 66 -15.47 -0.41 -1.49
C ASN A 66 -14.24 -0.03 -2.33
N GLY A 67 -14.43 0.34 -3.60
CA GLY A 67 -13.35 0.85 -4.46
C GLY A 67 -12.73 2.13 -3.93
N ILE A 68 -13.57 3.09 -3.51
CA ILE A 68 -13.11 4.36 -2.94
C ILE A 68 -12.37 4.13 -1.61
N TYR A 69 -12.91 3.32 -0.70
CA TYR A 69 -12.23 3.03 0.57
C TYR A 69 -10.91 2.29 0.38
N GLY A 70 -10.85 1.31 -0.53
CA GLY A 70 -9.61 0.61 -0.86
C GLY A 70 -8.55 1.55 -1.44
N PHE A 71 -8.95 2.45 -2.34
CA PHE A 71 -8.06 3.48 -2.87
C PHE A 71 -7.54 4.42 -1.78
N LEU A 72 -8.42 4.95 -0.92
CA LEU A 72 -8.02 5.86 0.14
C LEU A 72 -7.04 5.22 1.13
N LEU A 73 -7.24 3.95 1.51
CA LEU A 73 -6.31 3.24 2.38
C LEU A 73 -4.91 3.11 1.76
N ILE A 74 -4.83 2.81 0.47
CA ILE A 74 -3.56 2.71 -0.25
C ILE A 74 -2.88 4.08 -0.35
N GLN A 75 -3.64 5.13 -0.65
CA GLN A 75 -3.09 6.48 -0.72
C GLN A 75 -2.59 7.00 0.63
N VAL A 76 -3.33 6.72 1.71
CA VAL A 76 -2.89 7.05 3.07
C VAL A 76 -1.62 6.28 3.42
N ALA A 77 -1.53 4.98 3.08
CA ALA A 77 -0.32 4.20 3.29
C ALA A 77 0.88 4.77 2.51
N ALA A 78 0.67 5.26 1.29
CA ALA A 78 1.72 5.89 0.49
C ALA A 78 2.15 7.26 1.04
N MET A 79 1.26 8.02 1.68
CA MET A 79 1.60 9.31 2.32
C MET A 79 2.33 9.18 3.66
N LEU A 80 2.31 7.99 4.28
CA LEU A 80 2.95 7.72 5.57
C LEU A 80 4.39 7.19 5.45
N LEU A 81 4.88 6.98 4.22
CA LEU A 81 6.28 6.70 3.88
C LEU A 81 7.05 8.00 3.66
#